data_AF-A0A3P8FNT0-F1
#
_entry.id   AF-A0A3P8FNT0-F1
#
_cell.length_a   1.000
_cell.length_b   1.000
_cell.length_c   1.000
_cell.angle_alpha   90.00
_cell.angle_beta   90.00
_cell.angle_gamma   90.00
#
_symmetry.space_group_name_H-M   'P 1'
#
loop_
_entity.id
_entity.type
_entity.pdbx_description
1 polymer ?
#
loop_
_entity_poly.entity_id
_entity_poly.type
_entity_poly.pdbx_seq_one_letter_code
_entity_poly.pdbx_strand_id
1 'polypeptide(L)'
;MIVFTSFFLYFTQVRSLTLDNWQPELLHVMLNLGNKLVNEILESNWQRYASEFPRLSSDTPFEQRKAWIDAKWVRFKFARLSLPLEEKVSDSTEAVQWIKQLYDNWQETCAQIRQDFPELIYHPKSSSSLPSICISSSPDRKLTRHNIRRYTLLNELLNTIKTLYEKNKSSIKNGSRAHSRLTEQKIAANYLVSFGARLGCPLLILSGLTGGGSPDGKSKTDEMSTSSYPPLILASRIGSIAACEFLLLNGADVS
;
A
#
# COMPACT_ATOMS: atom_id res chain seq x y z
N MET A 1 31.04 -16.78 -8.45
CA MET A 1 29.84 -16.56 -9.28
C MET A 1 28.63 -16.57 -8.37
N ILE A 2 28.05 -15.41 -8.09
CA ILE A 2 26.85 -15.31 -7.25
C ILE A 2 25.66 -15.54 -8.18
N VAL A 3 25.04 -16.71 -8.05
CA VAL A 3 23.77 -17.02 -8.71
C VAL A 3 22.68 -16.31 -7.91
N PHE A 4 22.25 -15.14 -8.39
CA PHE A 4 21.01 -14.53 -7.95
C PHE A 4 19.86 -15.34 -8.56
N THR A 5 19.35 -16.32 -7.80
CA THR A 5 18.16 -17.07 -8.18
C THR A 5 16.98 -16.12 -8.35
N SER A 6 16.19 -16.34 -9.39
CA SER A 6 15.22 -15.44 -10.03
C SER A 6 14.19 -14.74 -9.13
N PHE A 7 14.08 -15.07 -7.85
CA PHE A 7 13.16 -14.44 -6.89
C PHE A 7 13.57 -12.99 -6.52
N PHE A 8 14.87 -12.66 -6.54
CA PHE A 8 15.37 -11.30 -6.25
C PHE A 8 15.18 -10.33 -7.42
N LEU A 9 15.04 -10.86 -8.65
CA LEU A 9 14.88 -10.06 -9.86
C LEU A 9 13.48 -9.42 -9.98
N TYR A 10 12.47 -9.99 -9.32
CA TYR A 10 11.09 -9.49 -9.36
C TYR A 10 10.81 -8.41 -8.30
N PHE A 11 11.46 -8.44 -7.13
CA PHE A 11 11.11 -7.55 -6.01
C PHE A 11 11.97 -6.30 -5.85
N THR A 12 13.18 -6.27 -6.40
CA THR A 12 14.02 -5.07 -6.35
C THR A 12 14.79 -4.95 -7.65
N GLN A 13 14.14 -4.40 -8.66
CA GLN A 13 14.87 -3.84 -9.79
C GLN A 13 15.65 -2.63 -9.27
N VAL A 14 16.89 -2.85 -8.84
CA VAL A 14 17.77 -1.79 -8.37
C VAL A 14 18.10 -0.91 -9.57
N ARG A 15 17.78 0.38 -9.44
CA ARG A 15 18.02 1.40 -10.45
C ARG A 15 18.88 2.52 -9.85
N SER A 16 19.86 2.97 -10.59
CA SER A 16 20.70 4.12 -10.25
C SER A 16 19.95 5.41 -10.56
N LEU A 17 19.84 6.31 -9.58
CA LEU A 17 19.21 7.62 -9.76
C LEU A 17 19.92 8.50 -10.79
N THR A 18 21.22 8.26 -11.05
CA THR A 18 22.04 9.11 -11.93
C THR A 18 22.45 8.46 -13.24
N LEU A 19 22.46 7.12 -13.31
CA LEU A 19 22.98 6.39 -14.47
C LEU A 19 21.88 5.74 -15.31
N ASP A 20 20.71 5.48 -14.73
CA ASP A 20 19.60 4.84 -15.44
C ASP A 20 18.61 5.86 -15.98
N ASN A 21 17.97 5.52 -17.10
CA ASN A 21 16.83 6.26 -17.60
C ASN A 21 15.58 5.92 -16.76
N TRP A 22 14.96 6.94 -16.17
CA TRP A 22 13.78 6.77 -15.32
C TRP A 22 12.51 7.06 -16.10
N GLN A 23 11.63 6.07 -16.19
CA GLN A 23 10.29 6.26 -16.74
C GLN A 23 9.46 7.17 -15.81
N PRO A 24 8.67 8.11 -16.35
CA PRO A 24 7.82 9.01 -15.56
C PRO A 24 6.89 8.28 -14.59
N GLU A 25 6.38 7.11 -14.99
CA GLU A 25 5.48 6.27 -14.19
C GLU A 25 6.19 5.74 -12.94
N LEU A 26 7.43 5.29 -13.08
CA LEU A 26 8.24 4.79 -11.98
C LEU A 26 8.62 5.92 -11.01
N LEU A 27 8.96 7.10 -11.54
CA LEU A 27 9.18 8.30 -10.71
C LEU A 27 7.92 8.67 -9.92
N HIS A 28 6.75 8.58 -10.55
CA HIS A 28 5.48 8.83 -9.89
C HIS A 28 5.25 7.86 -8.72
N VAL A 29 5.58 6.58 -8.87
CA VAL A 29 5.53 5.59 -7.77
C VAL A 29 6.51 5.95 -6.66
N MET A 30 7.77 6.25 -6.98
CA MET A 30 8.79 6.61 -5.99
C MET A 30 8.38 7.82 -5.15
N LEU A 31 7.84 8.86 -5.79
CA LEU A 31 7.34 10.06 -5.14
C LEU A 31 6.12 9.78 -4.25
N ASN A 32 5.25 8.85 -4.64
CA ASN A 32 4.07 8.48 -3.85
C ASN A 32 4.38 7.55 -2.67
N LEU A 33 5.52 6.85 -2.69
CA LEU A 33 5.94 5.95 -1.62
C LEU A 33 6.85 6.68 -0.63
N GLY A 34 8.06 7.05 -1.06
CA GLY A 34 9.08 7.66 -0.21
C GLY A 34 9.59 6.75 0.92
N ASN A 35 10.89 6.84 1.23
CA ASN A 35 11.49 5.99 2.26
C ASN A 35 10.85 6.15 3.64
N LYS A 36 10.43 7.37 4.01
CA LYS A 36 9.81 7.66 5.30
C LYS A 36 8.51 6.87 5.49
N LEU A 37 7.54 7.03 4.59
CA LEU A 37 6.23 6.39 4.71
C LEU A 37 6.32 4.87 4.52
N VAL A 38 7.21 4.39 3.63
CA VAL A 38 7.46 2.95 3.50
C VAL A 38 8.01 2.36 4.80
N ASN A 39 8.95 3.04 5.46
CA ASN A 39 9.49 2.56 6.73
C ASN A 39 8.47 2.64 7.88
N GLU A 40 7.54 3.61 7.87
CA GLU A 40 6.40 3.66 8.81
C GLU A 40 5.54 2.38 8.75
N ILE A 41 5.52 1.68 7.61
CA ILE A 41 4.84 0.38 7.46
C ILE A 41 5.82 -0.75 7.78
N LEU A 42 6.94 -0.83 7.04
CA LEU A 42 7.82 -2.00 7.00
C LEU A 42 8.73 -2.15 8.20
N GLU A 43 9.01 -1.07 8.95
CA GLU A 43 9.86 -1.08 10.14
C GLU A 43 9.11 -0.74 11.43
N SER A 44 7.78 -0.63 11.37
CA SER A 44 6.91 -0.22 12.48
C SER A 44 7.12 -1.00 13.79
N ASN A 45 7.42 -2.30 13.68
CA ASN A 45 7.61 -3.20 14.81
C ASN A 45 9.08 -3.61 15.00
N TRP A 46 10.02 -2.96 14.30
CA TRP A 46 11.43 -3.38 14.32
C TRP A 46 11.99 -3.45 15.73
N GLN A 47 11.64 -2.51 16.61
CA GLN A 47 12.17 -2.44 17.97
C GLN A 47 11.94 -3.76 18.75
N ARG A 48 10.90 -4.53 18.41
CA ARG A 48 10.63 -5.86 19.00
C ARG A 48 11.66 -6.92 18.61
N TYR A 49 12.36 -6.71 17.50
CA TYR A 49 13.33 -7.61 16.90
C TYR A 49 14.75 -7.06 16.92
N ALA A 50 14.99 -5.94 17.60
CA ALA A 50 16.29 -5.24 17.59
C ALA A 50 17.45 -6.10 18.14
N SER A 51 17.16 -7.11 18.96
CA SER A 51 18.15 -8.07 19.46
C SER A 51 18.63 -9.05 18.39
N GLU A 52 17.71 -9.59 17.58
CA GLU A 52 18.03 -10.49 16.46
C GLU A 52 18.58 -9.72 15.26
N PHE A 53 18.14 -8.47 15.13
CA PHE A 53 18.37 -7.65 13.97
C PHE A 53 18.70 -6.21 14.38
N PRO A 54 19.95 -5.91 14.75
CA PRO A 54 20.32 -4.56 15.20
C PRO A 54 20.40 -3.59 14.01
N ARG A 55 20.40 -2.29 14.31
CA ARG A 55 20.37 -1.25 13.28
C ARG A 55 21.63 -1.32 12.41
N LEU A 56 21.43 -1.30 11.09
CA LEU A 56 22.55 -1.30 10.15
C LEU A 56 23.32 0.03 10.21
N SER A 57 24.63 -0.10 10.14
CA SER A 57 25.64 0.94 10.03
C SER A 57 26.57 0.64 8.84
N SER A 58 27.43 1.58 8.45
CA SER A 58 28.34 1.42 7.32
C SER A 58 29.34 0.27 7.48
N ASP A 59 29.70 -0.06 8.72
CA ASP A 59 30.59 -1.14 9.13
C ASP A 59 29.88 -2.49 9.35
N THR A 60 28.55 -2.54 9.20
CA THR A 60 27.81 -3.78 9.42
C THR A 60 28.23 -4.89 8.44
N PRO A 61 28.58 -6.10 8.93
CA PRO A 61 28.95 -7.22 8.08
C PRO A 61 27.92 -7.55 6.99
N PHE A 62 28.41 -8.04 5.85
CA PHE A 62 27.55 -8.34 4.70
C PHE A 62 26.41 -9.33 5.04
N GLU A 63 26.72 -10.40 5.76
CA GLU A 63 25.70 -11.41 6.13
C GLU A 63 24.58 -10.82 6.99
N GLN A 64 24.93 -9.91 7.90
CA GLN A 64 23.96 -9.23 8.74
C GLN A 64 23.10 -8.24 7.94
N ARG A 65 23.71 -7.51 6.98
CA ARG A 65 22.95 -6.67 6.03
C ARG A 65 21.99 -7.50 5.19
N LYS A 66 22.44 -8.65 4.69
CA LYS A 66 21.62 -9.58 3.89
C LYS A 66 20.45 -10.13 4.71
N ALA A 67 20.70 -10.59 5.94
CA ALA A 67 19.66 -11.08 6.83
C ALA A 67 18.62 -9.99 7.16
N TRP A 68 19.08 -8.75 7.39
CA TRP A 68 18.23 -7.60 7.61
C TRP A 68 17.33 -7.27 6.41
N ILE A 69 17.92 -7.21 5.20
CA ILE A 69 17.19 -6.94 3.95
C ILE A 69 16.14 -8.02 3.70
N ASP A 70 16.50 -9.30 3.85
CA ASP A 70 15.59 -10.42 3.69
C ASP A 70 14.44 -10.39 4.72
N ALA A 71 14.74 -10.08 5.99
CA ALA A 71 13.71 -9.92 7.02
C ALA A 71 12.73 -8.78 6.71
N LYS A 72 13.22 -7.65 6.19
CA LYS A 72 12.41 -6.48 5.87
C LYS A 72 11.58 -6.64 4.61
N TRP A 73 12.18 -7.09 3.51
CA TRP A 73 11.59 -7.00 2.17
C TRP A 73 11.03 -8.32 1.64
N VAL A 74 11.49 -9.46 2.17
CA VAL A 74 10.99 -10.78 1.73
C VAL A 74 10.01 -11.32 2.75
N ARG A 75 10.40 -11.31 4.04
CA ARG A 75 9.59 -11.88 5.12
C ARG A 75 8.64 -10.88 5.77
N PHE A 76 8.78 -9.59 5.49
CA PHE A 76 8.03 -8.50 6.13
C PHE A 76 7.96 -8.59 7.67
N LYS A 77 9.05 -9.09 8.29
CA LYS A 77 9.09 -9.49 9.71
C LYS A 77 8.79 -8.34 10.67
N PHE A 78 9.13 -7.11 10.27
CA PHE A 78 8.94 -5.91 11.09
C PHE A 78 7.70 -5.08 10.69
N ALA A 79 6.95 -5.52 9.68
CA ALA A 79 5.85 -4.75 9.14
C ALA A 79 4.67 -4.66 10.11
N ARG A 80 3.88 -3.59 10.01
CA ARG A 80 2.60 -3.48 10.71
C ARG A 80 1.56 -4.24 9.90
N LEU A 81 0.95 -5.24 10.54
CA LEU A 81 -0.14 -6.01 9.95
C LEU A 81 -1.47 -5.31 10.22
N SER A 82 -2.42 -5.44 9.29
CA SER A 82 -3.76 -4.86 9.41
C SER A 82 -4.56 -5.45 10.57
N LEU A 83 -4.30 -6.72 10.88
CA LEU A 83 -4.83 -7.43 12.03
C LEU A 83 -3.68 -8.11 12.78
N PRO A 84 -3.68 -8.07 14.12
CA PRO A 84 -2.66 -8.74 14.92
C PRO A 84 -2.85 -10.26 14.86
N LEU A 85 -1.75 -10.95 14.58
CA LEU A 85 -1.67 -12.41 14.68
C LEU A 85 -1.43 -12.89 16.12
N GLU A 86 -0.78 -12.03 16.91
CA GLU A 86 -0.39 -12.29 18.30
C GLU A 86 -1.29 -11.53 19.28
N GLU A 87 -1.41 -12.07 20.48
CA GLU A 87 -2.33 -11.64 21.53
C GLU A 87 -1.99 -10.27 22.15
N LYS A 88 -0.86 -9.66 21.78
CA LYS A 88 -0.49 -8.32 22.26
C LYS A 88 -1.49 -7.28 21.73
N VAL A 89 -2.39 -6.95 22.64
CA VAL A 89 -3.55 -6.05 22.59
C VAL A 89 -3.22 -4.71 21.92
N SER A 90 -3.31 -4.63 20.60
CA SER A 90 -3.73 -3.37 19.98
C SER A 90 -5.24 -3.21 20.16
N ASP A 91 -5.75 -1.98 20.19
CA ASP A 91 -7.19 -1.75 20.14
C ASP A 91 -7.67 -1.70 18.68
N SER A 92 -8.92 -2.08 18.41
CA SER A 92 -9.51 -1.91 17.07
C SER A 92 -9.44 -0.44 16.64
N THR A 93 -9.60 0.47 17.60
CA THR A 93 -9.41 1.92 17.46
C THR A 93 -7.99 2.28 17.01
N GLU A 94 -6.97 1.67 17.60
CA GLU A 94 -5.57 1.94 17.25
C GLU A 94 -5.26 1.51 15.81
N ALA A 95 -5.77 0.36 15.38
CA ALA A 95 -5.59 -0.15 14.02
C ALA A 95 -6.21 0.79 12.98
N VAL A 96 -7.46 1.24 13.19
CA VAL A 96 -8.11 2.18 12.26
C VAL A 96 -7.51 3.59 12.31
N GLN A 97 -7.07 4.05 13.48
CA GLN A 97 -6.36 5.32 13.60
C GLN A 97 -5.05 5.31 12.80
N TRP A 98 -4.28 4.21 12.87
CA TRP A 98 -3.07 4.07 12.09
C TRP A 98 -3.33 4.09 10.58
N ILE A 99 -4.34 3.36 10.08
CA ILE A 99 -4.71 3.37 8.65
C ILE A 99 -5.10 4.78 8.19
N LYS A 100 -5.88 5.50 9.02
CA LYS A 100 -6.28 6.87 8.75
C LYS A 100 -5.07 7.80 8.70
N GLN A 101 -4.18 7.72 9.69
CA GLN A 101 -2.94 8.50 9.75
C GLN A 101 -2.04 8.23 8.56
N LEU A 102 -1.86 6.96 8.18
CA LEU A 102 -1.06 6.58 7.02
C LEU A 102 -1.61 7.24 5.74
N TYR A 103 -2.93 7.22 5.56
CA TYR A 103 -3.57 7.85 4.41
C TYR A 103 -3.47 9.38 4.44
N ASP A 104 -3.71 10.01 5.59
CA ASP A 104 -3.63 11.47 5.75
C ASP A 104 -2.17 11.96 5.52
N ASN A 105 -1.17 11.29 6.10
CA ASN A 105 0.26 11.59 5.90
C ASN A 105 0.68 11.47 4.43
N TRP A 106 0.16 10.46 3.74
CA TRP A 106 0.39 10.28 2.31
C TRP A 106 -0.21 11.41 1.48
N GLN A 107 -1.44 11.84 1.80
CA GLN A 107 -2.08 12.95 1.09
C GLN A 107 -1.32 14.25 1.26
N GLU A 108 -0.83 14.53 2.48
CA GLU A 108 0.00 15.68 2.78
C GLU A 108 1.33 15.63 2.01
N THR A 109 2.01 14.49 2.04
CA THR A 109 3.26 14.29 1.28
C THR A 109 3.05 14.52 -0.23
N CYS A 110 1.96 13.98 -0.78
CA CYS A 110 1.61 14.20 -2.19
C CYS A 110 1.26 15.66 -2.49
N ALA A 111 0.67 16.40 -1.53
CA ALA A 111 0.39 17.82 -1.69
C ALA A 111 1.68 18.64 -1.68
N GLN A 112 2.62 18.30 -0.79
CA GLN A 112 3.93 18.92 -0.73
C GLN A 112 4.71 18.69 -2.03
N ILE A 113 4.77 17.45 -2.54
CA ILE A 113 5.45 17.14 -3.81
C ILE A 113 4.84 17.90 -4.98
N ARG A 114 3.51 18.09 -5.01
CA ARG A 114 2.84 18.93 -6.02
C ARG A 114 3.26 20.39 -5.96
N GLN A 115 3.58 20.90 -4.77
CA GLN A 115 4.07 22.26 -4.60
C GLN A 115 5.55 22.38 -4.98
N ASP A 116 6.37 21.42 -4.54
CA ASP A 116 7.82 21.45 -4.74
C ASP A 116 8.23 21.11 -6.18
N PHE A 117 7.45 20.25 -6.86
CA PHE A 117 7.77 19.73 -8.19
C PHE A 117 6.56 19.73 -9.13
N PRO A 118 6.03 20.91 -9.51
CA PRO A 118 4.86 21.00 -10.39
C PRO A 118 5.09 20.36 -11.77
N GLU A 119 6.33 20.43 -12.27
CA GLU A 119 6.78 19.86 -13.56
C GLU A 119 6.72 18.33 -13.59
N LEU A 120 6.86 17.65 -12.44
CA LEU A 120 6.87 16.18 -12.36
C LEU A 120 5.46 15.56 -12.36
N ILE A 121 4.43 16.39 -12.17
CA ILE A 121 3.03 15.94 -12.07
C ILE A 121 2.18 16.42 -13.26
N TYR A 122 2.68 17.38 -14.05
CA TYR A 122 2.05 17.83 -15.29
C TYR A 122 2.58 17.05 -16.49
N HIS A 123 1.74 16.20 -17.10
CA HIS A 123 1.95 15.84 -18.50
C HIS A 123 1.51 17.03 -19.38
N PRO A 124 2.19 17.30 -20.51
CA PRO A 124 1.73 18.30 -21.46
C PRO A 124 0.32 17.91 -21.90
N LYS A 125 -0.61 18.87 -21.85
CA LYS A 125 -1.94 18.69 -22.45
C LYS A 125 -1.72 18.23 -23.89
N SER A 126 -2.11 17.01 -24.22
CA SER A 126 -2.13 16.52 -25.59
C SER A 126 -2.85 17.56 -26.44
N SER A 127 -2.08 18.22 -27.31
CA SER A 127 -2.56 19.22 -28.24
C SER A 127 -3.35 18.54 -29.36
N SER A 128 -4.51 17.95 -29.03
CA SER A 128 -5.45 17.44 -30.03
C SER A 128 -6.81 17.11 -29.40
N SER A 129 -7.58 18.14 -29.04
CA SER A 129 -9.05 18.10 -29.17
C SER A 129 -9.64 19.48 -28.89
N LEU A 130 -10.41 19.96 -29.86
CA LEU A 130 -11.15 21.23 -29.89
C LEU A 130 -12.03 21.46 -28.64
N PRO A 131 -12.34 22.73 -28.32
CA PRO A 131 -13.14 23.09 -27.16
C PRO A 131 -14.63 22.89 -27.47
N SER A 132 -15.30 21.97 -26.79
CA SER A 132 -16.75 22.01 -26.67
C SER A 132 -17.22 21.15 -25.50
N ILE A 133 -17.51 21.84 -24.39
CA ILE A 133 -18.81 21.89 -23.70
C ILE A 133 -18.53 22.59 -22.36
N CYS A 134 -19.06 23.80 -22.24
CA CYS A 134 -19.13 24.51 -20.98
C CYS A 134 -19.97 23.69 -19.98
N ILE A 135 -19.33 23.14 -18.95
CA ILE A 135 -20.01 22.80 -17.70
C ILE A 135 -19.40 23.69 -16.62
N SER A 136 -20.02 24.85 -16.41
CA SER A 136 -19.78 25.76 -15.30
C SER A 136 -19.92 25.01 -13.98
N SER A 137 -18.80 24.52 -13.46
CA SER A 137 -18.71 23.95 -12.12
C SER A 137 -17.39 24.40 -11.54
N SER A 138 -17.48 25.29 -10.56
CA SER A 138 -16.33 25.87 -9.85
C SER A 138 -15.33 24.78 -9.44
N PRO A 139 -14.02 24.97 -9.67
CA PRO A 139 -12.98 24.00 -9.33
C PRO A 139 -13.02 23.62 -7.83
N ASP A 140 -13.37 24.58 -6.96
CA ASP A 140 -13.50 24.37 -5.51
C ASP A 140 -14.62 23.39 -5.16
N ARG A 141 -15.74 23.43 -5.89
CA ARG A 141 -16.87 22.49 -5.73
C ARG A 141 -16.54 21.08 -6.19
N LYS A 142 -15.64 20.91 -7.17
CA LYS A 142 -15.19 19.58 -7.63
C LYS A 142 -14.18 18.97 -6.66
N LEU A 143 -13.23 19.78 -6.18
CA LEU A 143 -12.21 19.36 -5.23
C LEU A 143 -12.84 18.91 -3.90
N THR A 144 -13.84 19.64 -3.41
CA THR A 144 -14.62 19.25 -2.22
C THR A 144 -15.39 17.94 -2.43
N ARG A 145 -16.09 17.77 -3.55
CA ARG A 145 -16.81 16.50 -3.84
C ARG A 145 -15.87 15.30 -3.97
N HIS A 146 -14.70 15.47 -4.60
CA HIS A 146 -13.69 14.43 -4.75
C HIS A 146 -13.10 13.99 -3.40
N ASN A 147 -12.79 14.95 -2.55
CA ASN A 147 -12.33 14.69 -1.19
C ASN A 147 -13.41 14.02 -0.34
N ILE A 148 -14.66 14.47 -0.43
CA ILE A 148 -15.80 13.81 0.24
C ILE A 148 -15.87 12.33 -0.17
N ARG A 149 -15.85 12.03 -1.48
CA ARG A 149 -15.89 10.64 -1.97
C ARG A 149 -14.74 9.80 -1.44
N ARG A 150 -13.52 10.33 -1.43
CA ARG A 150 -12.34 9.63 -0.89
C ARG A 150 -12.49 9.33 0.59
N TYR A 151 -12.93 10.29 1.40
CA TYR A 151 -13.13 10.05 2.83
C TYR A 151 -14.33 9.14 3.13
N THR A 152 -15.37 9.13 2.30
CA THR A 152 -16.44 8.11 2.39
C THR A 152 -15.88 6.70 2.17
N LEU A 153 -15.04 6.52 1.13
CA LEU A 153 -14.37 5.25 0.85
C LEU A 153 -13.40 4.84 1.96
N LEU A 154 -12.63 5.78 2.49
CA LEU A 154 -11.74 5.53 3.63
C LEU A 154 -12.56 5.09 4.84
N ASN A 155 -13.65 5.77 5.17
CA ASN A 155 -14.51 5.39 6.30
C ASN A 155 -15.14 4.00 6.12
N GLU A 156 -15.52 3.63 4.90
CA GLU A 156 -15.99 2.28 4.57
C GLU A 156 -14.91 1.21 4.84
N LEU A 157 -13.66 1.48 4.45
CA LEU A 157 -12.51 0.64 4.78
C LEU A 157 -12.30 0.55 6.29
N LEU A 158 -12.24 1.68 7.00
CA LEU A 158 -11.99 1.71 8.44
C LEU A 158 -13.06 0.93 9.22
N ASN A 159 -14.33 1.08 8.84
CA ASN A 159 -15.42 0.31 9.43
C ASN A 159 -15.26 -1.20 9.17
N THR A 160 -14.86 -1.59 7.95
CA THR A 160 -14.61 -2.99 7.60
C THR A 160 -13.45 -3.59 8.40
N ILE A 161 -12.36 -2.85 8.56
CA ILE A 161 -11.22 -3.31 9.37
C ILE A 161 -11.61 -3.41 10.84
N LYS A 162 -12.38 -2.45 11.36
CA LYS A 162 -12.88 -2.47 12.74
C LYS A 162 -13.75 -3.70 13.02
N THR A 163 -14.67 -4.04 12.11
CA THR A 163 -15.53 -5.22 12.29
C THR A 163 -14.75 -6.52 12.21
N LEU A 164 -13.78 -6.64 11.29
CA LEU A 164 -12.88 -7.80 11.22
C LEU A 164 -12.02 -7.92 12.49
N TYR A 165 -11.60 -6.80 13.07
CA TYR A 165 -10.84 -6.79 14.31
C TYR A 165 -11.66 -7.35 15.48
N GLU A 166 -12.88 -6.84 15.70
CA GLU A 166 -13.73 -7.30 16.80
C GLU A 166 -14.14 -8.77 16.63
N LYS A 167 -14.33 -9.21 15.37
CA LYS A 167 -14.54 -10.62 15.04
C LYS A 167 -13.32 -11.48 15.42
N ASN A 168 -12.11 -11.07 15.02
CA ASN A 168 -10.87 -11.78 15.35
C ASN A 168 -10.63 -11.82 16.86
N LYS A 169 -10.86 -10.71 17.57
CA LYS A 169 -10.77 -10.64 19.03
C LYS A 169 -11.72 -11.62 19.73
N SER A 170 -12.95 -11.73 19.23
CA SER A 170 -13.93 -12.69 19.74
C SER A 170 -13.53 -14.13 19.42
N SER A 171 -12.99 -14.37 18.23
CA SER A 171 -12.46 -15.66 17.79
C SER A 171 -11.30 -16.15 18.67
N ILE A 172 -10.38 -15.25 19.04
CA ILE A 172 -9.26 -15.53 19.95
C ILE A 172 -9.78 -15.94 21.33
N LYS A 173 -10.74 -15.19 21.90
CA LYS A 173 -11.36 -15.52 23.20
C LYS A 173 -12.03 -16.89 23.21
N ASN A 174 -12.57 -17.31 22.07
CA ASN A 174 -13.24 -18.60 21.93
C ASN A 174 -12.28 -19.76 21.61
N GLY A 175 -10.96 -19.55 21.64
CA GLY A 175 -9.96 -20.60 21.39
C GLY A 175 -9.83 -21.01 19.91
N SER A 176 -10.13 -20.10 18.98
CA SER A 176 -10.08 -20.40 17.54
C SER A 176 -8.69 -20.80 17.04
N ARG A 177 -8.67 -21.70 16.04
CA ARG A 177 -7.45 -22.26 15.45
C ARG A 177 -6.61 -21.17 14.78
N ALA A 178 -5.28 -21.31 14.82
CA ALA A 178 -4.34 -20.40 14.15
C ALA A 178 -4.65 -20.17 12.66
N HIS A 179 -5.18 -21.18 11.97
CA HIS A 179 -5.61 -21.08 10.58
C HIS A 179 -6.72 -20.04 10.37
N SER A 180 -7.70 -19.93 11.27
CA SER A 180 -8.77 -18.94 11.18
C SER A 180 -8.24 -17.51 11.26
N ARG A 181 -7.22 -17.29 12.09
CA ARG A 181 -6.59 -15.97 12.27
C ARG A 181 -5.84 -15.53 11.02
N LEU A 182 -5.10 -16.46 10.40
CA LEU A 182 -4.42 -16.20 9.13
C LEU A 182 -5.40 -15.87 8.01
N THR A 183 -6.55 -16.55 7.97
CA THR A 183 -7.61 -16.27 7.00
C THR A 183 -8.21 -14.87 7.21
N GLU A 184 -8.53 -14.48 8.44
CA GLU A 184 -9.07 -13.15 8.74
C GLU A 184 -8.07 -12.03 8.43
N GLN A 185 -6.79 -12.23 8.76
CA GLN A 185 -5.73 -11.32 8.37
C GLN A 185 -5.64 -11.18 6.85
N LYS A 186 -5.68 -12.29 6.11
CA LYS A 186 -5.64 -12.27 4.64
C LYS A 186 -6.85 -11.52 4.05
N ILE A 187 -8.02 -11.67 4.66
CA ILE A 187 -9.21 -10.92 4.27
C ILE A 187 -9.01 -9.41 4.49
N ALA A 188 -8.51 -9.00 5.66
CA ALA A 188 -8.23 -7.60 5.96
C ALA A 188 -7.17 -7.01 5.01
N ALA A 189 -6.13 -7.78 4.73
CA ALA A 189 -5.08 -7.44 3.78
C ALA A 189 -5.63 -7.21 2.36
N ASN A 190 -6.52 -8.08 1.87
CA ASN A 190 -7.20 -7.88 0.58
C ASN A 190 -8.09 -6.63 0.55
N TYR A 191 -8.73 -6.28 1.68
CA TYR A 191 -9.47 -5.02 1.77
C TYR A 191 -8.54 -3.81 1.66
N LEU A 192 -7.36 -3.83 2.30
CA LEU A 192 -6.38 -2.76 2.13
C LEU A 192 -5.90 -2.61 0.69
N VAL A 193 -5.62 -3.72 -0.01
CA VAL A 193 -5.24 -3.67 -1.44
C VAL A 193 -6.35 -3.06 -2.29
N SER A 194 -7.58 -3.58 -2.15
CA SER A 194 -8.72 -3.14 -2.98
C SER A 194 -9.14 -1.70 -2.70
N PHE A 195 -9.24 -1.28 -1.44
CA PHE A 195 -9.53 0.10 -1.09
C PHE A 195 -8.36 1.04 -1.38
N GLY A 196 -7.13 0.58 -1.17
CA GLY A 196 -5.92 1.32 -1.56
C GLY A 196 -5.91 1.64 -3.05
N ALA A 197 -6.30 0.68 -3.89
CA ALA A 197 -6.47 0.90 -5.33
C ALA A 197 -7.61 1.88 -5.65
N ARG A 198 -8.78 1.77 -4.98
CA ARG A 198 -9.91 2.73 -5.14
C ARG A 198 -9.58 4.15 -4.67
N LEU A 199 -8.65 4.28 -3.73
CA LEU A 199 -8.17 5.56 -3.21
C LEU A 199 -6.99 6.11 -4.02
N GLY A 200 -6.30 5.25 -4.76
CA GLY A 200 -5.07 5.57 -5.49
C GLY A 200 -3.88 5.76 -4.57
N CYS A 201 -3.83 5.03 -3.46
CA CYS A 201 -2.83 5.15 -2.41
C CYS A 201 -1.93 3.90 -2.37
N PRO A 202 -0.71 3.96 -2.96
CA PRO A 202 0.23 2.83 -2.95
C PRO A 202 0.62 2.33 -1.57
N LEU A 203 0.60 3.19 -0.54
CA LEU A 203 0.95 2.80 0.83
C LEU A 203 -0.10 1.90 1.49
N LEU A 204 -1.39 2.12 1.20
CA LEU A 204 -2.45 1.21 1.62
C LEU A 204 -2.34 -0.13 0.89
N ILE A 205 -1.98 -0.10 -0.40
CA ILE A 205 -1.73 -1.32 -1.17
C ILE A 205 -0.55 -2.09 -0.58
N LEU A 206 0.58 -1.42 -0.32
CA LEU A 206 1.76 -2.00 0.32
C LEU A 206 1.42 -2.64 1.66
N SER A 207 0.67 -1.94 2.52
CA SER A 207 0.21 -2.46 3.81
C SER A 207 -0.68 -3.72 3.67
N GLY A 208 -1.48 -3.80 2.60
CA GLY A 208 -2.22 -5.01 2.28
C GLY A 208 -1.33 -6.15 1.81
N LEU A 209 -0.39 -5.89 0.90
CA LEU A 209 0.52 -6.92 0.36
C LEU A 209 1.41 -7.51 1.46
N THR A 210 1.95 -6.68 2.36
CA THR A 210 2.75 -7.15 3.51
C THR A 210 1.93 -8.00 4.47
N GLY A 211 0.62 -7.78 4.52
CA GLY A 211 -0.35 -8.58 5.26
C GLY A 211 -0.77 -9.90 4.59
N GLY A 212 -0.22 -10.23 3.42
CA GLY A 212 -0.57 -11.43 2.65
C GLY A 212 -1.74 -11.26 1.69
N GLY A 213 -2.12 -10.00 1.39
CA GLY A 213 -3.10 -9.68 0.36
C GLY A 213 -2.56 -10.01 -1.03
N SER A 214 -3.46 -10.38 -1.95
CA SER A 214 -3.10 -10.62 -3.35
C SER A 214 -3.13 -9.30 -4.13
N PRO A 215 -2.20 -9.05 -5.06
CA PRO A 215 -2.25 -7.89 -5.96
C PRO A 215 -3.50 -7.90 -6.85
N ASP A 216 -4.06 -9.08 -7.15
CA ASP A 216 -5.32 -9.25 -7.90
C ASP A 216 -6.58 -9.11 -7.03
N GLY A 217 -6.41 -8.88 -5.72
CA GLY A 217 -7.50 -8.79 -4.76
C GLY A 217 -8.05 -10.15 -4.36
N LYS A 218 -9.33 -10.21 -3.97
CA LYS A 218 -9.94 -11.46 -3.50
C LYS A 218 -10.05 -12.45 -4.67
N SER A 219 -9.56 -13.68 -4.48
CA SER A 219 -9.76 -14.77 -5.45
C SER A 219 -11.25 -15.04 -5.63
N LYS A 220 -11.66 -15.42 -6.86
CA LYS A 220 -13.04 -15.66 -7.33
C LYS A 220 -13.89 -16.65 -6.50
N THR A 221 -13.39 -17.18 -5.40
CA THR A 221 -14.02 -18.21 -4.56
C THR A 221 -14.88 -17.69 -3.40
N ASP A 222 -14.88 -16.38 -3.12
CA ASP A 222 -15.68 -15.78 -2.03
C ASP A 222 -16.89 -15.01 -2.58
N GLU A 223 -18.02 -15.73 -2.74
CA GLU A 223 -19.32 -15.20 -3.15
C GLU A 223 -20.00 -14.34 -2.06
N MET A 224 -19.40 -13.22 -1.64
CA MET A 224 -20.11 -12.19 -0.86
C MET A 224 -19.30 -10.88 -0.73
N SER A 225 -19.16 -10.03 -1.77
CA SER A 225 -18.96 -8.56 -1.59
C SER A 225 -18.81 -7.74 -2.90
N THR A 226 -19.11 -6.44 -2.78
CA THR A 226 -19.63 -5.44 -3.73
C THR A 226 -18.65 -4.82 -4.76
N SER A 227 -17.52 -5.45 -5.11
CA SER A 227 -16.61 -4.91 -6.13
C SER A 227 -16.08 -6.01 -7.05
N SER A 228 -16.75 -6.17 -8.20
CA SER A 228 -16.47 -7.20 -9.21
C SER A 228 -15.10 -7.07 -9.91
N TYR A 229 -14.37 -5.98 -9.69
CA TYR A 229 -13.17 -5.65 -10.47
C TYR A 229 -11.88 -5.85 -9.67
N PRO A 230 -10.82 -6.39 -10.32
CA PRO A 230 -9.47 -6.46 -9.74
C PRO A 230 -8.94 -5.08 -9.30
N PRO A 231 -8.07 -5.00 -8.29
CA PRO A 231 -7.46 -3.76 -7.83
C PRO A 231 -6.83 -2.94 -8.95
N LEU A 232 -6.16 -3.58 -9.92
CA LEU A 232 -5.56 -2.88 -11.06
C LEU A 232 -6.61 -2.10 -11.88
N ILE A 233 -7.77 -2.70 -12.13
CA ILE A 233 -8.88 -2.06 -12.84
C ILE A 233 -9.48 -0.92 -12.00
N LEU A 234 -9.55 -1.09 -10.67
CA LEU A 234 -10.03 -0.03 -9.77
C LEU A 234 -9.10 1.18 -9.76
N ALA A 235 -7.78 0.96 -9.74
CA ALA A 235 -6.76 2.01 -9.82
C ALA A 235 -6.79 2.72 -11.18
N SER A 236 -6.96 1.97 -12.27
CA SER A 236 -7.07 2.52 -13.62
C SER A 236 -8.30 3.42 -13.78
N ARG A 237 -9.45 3.02 -13.22
CA ARG A 237 -10.70 3.80 -13.29
C ARG A 237 -10.64 5.17 -12.63
N ILE A 238 -9.79 5.34 -11.62
CA ILE A 238 -9.58 6.63 -10.95
C ILE A 238 -8.40 7.42 -11.55
N GLY A 239 -7.72 6.86 -12.56
CA GLY A 239 -6.56 7.47 -13.20
C GLY A 239 -5.31 7.54 -12.31
N SER A 240 -5.15 6.62 -11.34
CA SER A 240 -3.98 6.63 -10.45
C SER A 240 -2.83 5.83 -11.05
N ILE A 241 -1.96 6.51 -11.80
CA ILE A 241 -0.75 5.90 -12.40
C ILE A 241 0.11 5.24 -11.34
N ALA A 242 0.33 5.92 -10.20
CA ALA A 242 1.12 5.39 -9.09
C ALA A 242 0.58 4.04 -8.58
N ALA A 243 -0.74 3.93 -8.40
CA ALA A 243 -1.35 2.70 -7.91
C ALA A 243 -1.34 1.60 -8.97
N CYS A 244 -1.59 1.93 -10.25
CA CYS A 244 -1.50 0.97 -11.35
C CYS A 244 -0.10 0.38 -11.48
N GLU A 245 0.91 1.24 -11.58
CA GLU A 245 2.31 0.83 -11.74
C GLU A 245 2.79 0.06 -10.52
N PHE A 246 2.43 0.51 -9.31
CA PHE A 246 2.77 -0.23 -8.10
C PHE A 246 2.15 -1.64 -8.07
N LEU A 247 0.91 -1.81 -8.51
CA LEU A 247 0.27 -3.12 -8.60
C LEU A 247 0.95 -4.03 -9.64
N LEU A 248 1.29 -3.49 -10.82
CA LEU A 248 2.00 -4.22 -11.87
C LEU A 248 3.39 -4.68 -11.41
N LEU A 249 4.14 -3.80 -10.72
CA LEU A 249 5.44 -4.14 -10.13
C LEU A 249 5.34 -5.23 -9.05
N ASN A 250 4.16 -5.42 -8.45
CA ASN A 250 3.89 -6.47 -7.47
C ASN A 250 3.14 -7.67 -8.06
N GLY A 251 3.07 -7.79 -9.39
CA GLY A 251 2.54 -8.97 -10.09
C GLY A 251 1.02 -9.00 -10.26
N ALA A 252 0.34 -7.85 -10.25
CA ALA A 252 -1.07 -7.80 -10.65
C ALA A 252 -1.23 -8.17 -12.13
N ASP A 253 -2.19 -9.04 -12.43
CA ASP A 253 -2.49 -9.45 -13.80
C ASP A 253 -3.49 -8.47 -14.47
N VAL A 254 -3.34 -8.33 -15.77
CA VAL A 254 -4.24 -7.57 -16.65
C VAL A 254 -5.34 -8.48 -17.24
N SER A 255 -5.21 -9.82 -17.09
CA SER A 255 -6.07 -10.84 -17.70
C SER A 255 -7.48 -10.96 -17.12
#